data_AF-A0A1F4AYZ9-F1
#
_entry.id   AF-A0A1F4AYZ9-F1
#
_cell.length_a   1.000
_cell.length_b   1.000
_cell.length_c   1.000
_cell.angle_alpha   90.00
_cell.angle_beta   90.00
_cell.angle_gamma   90.00
#
_symmetry.space_group_name_H-M   'P 1'
#
loop_
_entity.id
_entity.type
_entity.pdbx_description
1 polymer ?
#
loop_
_entity_poly.entity_id
_entity_poly.type
_entity_poly.pdbx_seq_one_letter_code
_entity_poly.pdbx_strand_id
1 'polypeptide(L)'
;MEIDCSHCKGTIRVNIHRAEAFAVMLNFGTIILLAVLAYWFQSRNLVLLVFAAAMMGASVSPLIERIFLRTWPRYAPTDSSRSQ
;
A
#
# COMPACT_ATOMS: atom_id res chain seq x y z
N MET A 1 8.22 5.15 8.87
CA MET A 1 8.29 4.50 10.19
C MET A 1 9.69 3.94 10.35
N GLU A 2 10.40 4.40 11.37
CA GLU A 2 11.76 3.95 11.71
C GLU A 2 11.65 3.03 12.91
N ILE A 3 12.32 1.89 12.84
CA ILE A 3 12.31 0.86 13.87
C ILE A 3 13.75 0.68 14.32
N ASP A 4 13.97 0.72 15.62
CA ASP A 4 15.28 0.46 16.20
C ASP A 4 15.52 -1.05 16.24
N CYS A 5 16.51 -1.54 15.50
CA CYS A 5 16.81 -2.97 15.44
C CYS A 5 17.96 -3.29 16.38
N SER A 6 17.66 -3.87 17.54
CA SER A 6 18.65 -4.26 18.56
C SER A 6 19.71 -5.24 18.02
N HIS A 7 19.34 -6.12 17.09
CA HIS A 7 20.27 -7.03 16.42
C HIS A 7 21.11 -6.38 15.31
N CYS A 8 20.60 -5.31 14.70
CA CYS A 8 21.25 -4.63 13.58
C CYS A 8 22.15 -3.47 14.04
N LYS A 9 22.12 -3.12 15.35
CA LYS A 9 22.80 -1.96 15.95
C LYS A 9 22.57 -0.67 15.16
N GLY A 10 21.33 -0.46 14.70
CA GLY A 10 20.99 0.69 13.89
C GLY A 10 19.50 0.79 13.61
N THR A 11 19.10 1.95 13.11
CA THR A 11 17.72 2.24 12.71
C THR A 11 17.45 1.74 11.30
N ILE A 12 16.39 0.95 11.16
CA ILE A 12 15.89 0.47 9.88
C ILE A 12 14.59 1.20 9.53
N ARG A 13 14.41 1.53 8.26
CA ARG A 13 13.18 2.15 7.75
C ARG A 13 12.49 1.19 6.79
N VAL A 14 11.16 1.13 6.90
CA VAL A 14 10.31 0.46 5.90
C VAL A 14 10.43 1.23 4.59
N ASN A 15 10.96 0.57 3.57
CA ASN A 15 11.14 1.12 2.23
C ASN A 15 9.88 0.82 1.40
N ILE A 16 8.92 1.74 1.46
CA ILE A 16 7.69 1.64 0.68
C ILE A 16 8.01 1.99 -0.77
N HIS A 17 7.76 1.05 -1.68
CA HIS A 17 7.98 1.30 -3.10
C HIS A 17 6.93 2.28 -3.63
N ARG A 18 7.32 3.20 -4.53
CA ARG A 18 6.39 4.19 -5.10
C ARG A 18 5.20 3.52 -5.80
N ALA A 19 5.40 2.35 -6.39
CA ALA A 19 4.32 1.58 -7.02
C ALA A 19 3.28 1.07 -6.00
N GLU A 20 3.69 0.66 -4.79
CA GLU A 20 2.74 0.27 -3.73
C GLU A 20 1.92 1.49 -3.29
N ALA A 21 2.60 2.63 -3.06
CA ALA A 21 1.93 3.86 -2.69
C ALA A 21 0.93 4.32 -3.76
N PHE A 22 1.32 4.26 -5.05
CA PHE A 22 0.47 4.62 -6.16
C PHE A 22 -0.74 3.68 -6.29
N ALA A 23 -0.54 2.37 -6.16
CA ALA A 23 -1.62 1.39 -6.19
C ALA A 23 -2.64 1.61 -5.06
N VAL A 24 -2.17 1.89 -3.84
CA VAL A 24 -3.03 2.18 -2.69
C VAL A 24 -3.82 3.47 -2.91
N MET A 25 -3.16 4.55 -3.35
CA MET A 25 -3.83 5.82 -3.64
C MET A 25 -4.89 5.68 -4.73
N LEU A 26 -4.54 5.00 -5.83
CA LEU A 26 -5.46 4.80 -6.94
C LEU A 26 -6.68 4.02 -6.48
N ASN A 27 -6.48 2.89 -5.81
CA ASN A 27 -7.57 2.07 -5.26
C ASN A 27 -8.49 2.86 -4.32
N PHE A 28 -7.89 3.63 -3.40
CA PHE A 28 -8.66 4.48 -2.48
C PHE A 28 -9.47 5.55 -3.23
N GLY A 29 -8.89 6.18 -4.25
CA GLY A 29 -9.58 7.12 -5.12
C GLY A 29 -10.76 6.47 -5.85
N THR A 30 -10.60 5.26 -6.39
CA THR A 30 -11.69 4.53 -7.05
C THR A 30 -12.82 4.22 -6.09
N ILE A 31 -12.50 3.79 -4.86
CA ILE A 31 -13.50 3.50 -3.82
C ILE A 31 -14.30 4.76 -3.49
N ILE A 32 -13.64 5.91 -3.28
CA ILE A 32 -14.33 7.18 -3.00
C ILE A 32 -15.23 7.57 -4.18
N LEU A 33 -14.69 7.53 -5.40
CA LEU A 33 -15.45 7.91 -6.60
C LEU A 33 -16.71 7.04 -6.75
N LEU A 34 -16.56 5.72 -6.60
CA LEU A 34 -17.67 4.78 -6.68
C LEU A 34 -18.67 4.98 -5.52
N ALA A 35 -18.20 5.31 -4.32
CA ALA A 35 -19.08 5.62 -3.18
C ALA A 35 -19.89 6.90 -3.41
N VAL A 36 -19.26 7.96 -3.94
CA VAL A 36 -19.94 9.21 -4.31
C VAL A 36 -20.99 8.95 -5.39
N LEU A 37 -20.66 8.16 -6.42
CA LEU A 37 -21.61 7.77 -7.46
C LEU A 37 -22.74 6.91 -6.90
N ALA A 38 -22.43 5.95 -6.00
CA ALA A 38 -23.44 5.12 -5.36
C ALA A 38 -24.44 5.96 -4.57
N TYR A 39 -23.96 6.97 -3.86
CA TYR A 39 -24.79 7.91 -3.12
C TYR A 39 -25.65 8.75 -4.07
N TRP A 40 -25.06 9.31 -5.13
CA TRP A 40 -25.76 10.15 -6.09
C TRP A 40 -26.88 9.42 -6.83
N PHE A 41 -26.62 8.18 -7.26
CA PHE A 41 -27.57 7.37 -8.02
C PHE A 41 -28.46 6.48 -7.14
N GLN A 42 -28.28 6.49 -5.81
CA GLN A 42 -28.96 5.59 -4.85
C GLN A 42 -28.96 4.11 -5.30
N SER A 43 -27.89 3.67 -5.97
CA SER A 43 -27.84 2.35 -6.61
C SER A 43 -27.15 1.32 -5.73
N ARG A 44 -27.89 0.25 -5.42
CA ARG A 44 -27.37 -0.90 -4.65
C ARG A 44 -26.27 -1.67 -5.40
N ASN A 45 -26.30 -1.65 -6.74
CA ASN A 45 -25.28 -2.30 -7.57
C ASN A 45 -23.93 -1.58 -7.49
N LEU A 46 -23.93 -0.24 -7.36
CA LEU A 46 -22.69 0.51 -7.19
C LEU A 46 -22.02 0.21 -5.85
N VAL A 47 -22.79 -0.03 -4.79
CA VAL A 47 -22.24 -0.46 -3.49
C VAL A 47 -21.54 -1.81 -3.58
N LEU A 48 -22.11 -2.76 -4.34
CA LEU A 48 -21.46 -4.06 -4.59
C LEU A 48 -20.16 -3.90 -5.38
N LEU A 49 -20.13 -2.99 -6.36
CA LEU A 49 -18.90 -2.67 -7.10
C LEU A 49 -17.84 -2.01 -6.23
N VAL A 50 -18.21 -1.13 -5.29
CA VAL A 50 -17.29 -0.57 -4.29
C VAL A 50 -16.65 -1.69 -3.46
N PHE A 51 -17.46 -2.64 -2.97
CA PHE A 51 -16.97 -3.78 -2.20
C PHE A 51 -16.03 -4.68 -3.01
N ALA A 52 -16.39 -4.98 -4.25
CA ALA A 52 -15.55 -5.77 -5.15
C ALA A 52 -14.22 -5.05 -5.45
N ALA A 53 -14.26 -3.74 -5.70
CA ALA A 53 -13.07 -2.93 -5.92
C ALA A 53 -12.16 -2.92 -4.68
N ALA A 54 -12.73 -2.80 -3.48
CA ALA A 54 -11.97 -2.86 -2.23
C ALA A 54 -11.28 -4.22 -2.04
N MET A 55 -11.97 -5.33 -2.31
CA MET A 55 -11.37 -6.66 -2.23
C MET A 55 -10.29 -6.89 -3.29
N MET A 56 -10.49 -6.40 -4.51
CA MET A 56 -9.45 -6.46 -5.56
C MET A 56 -8.22 -5.63 -5.16
N GLY A 57 -8.40 -4.41 -4.67
CA GLY A 57 -7.27 -3.60 -4.24
C GLY A 57 -6.48 -4.19 -3.07
N ALA A 58 -7.17 -4.84 -2.13
CA ALA A 58 -6.51 -5.56 -1.03
C ALA A 58 -5.69 -6.77 -1.50
N SER A 59 -6.12 -7.43 -2.58
CA SER A 59 -5.41 -8.58 -3.16
C SER A 59 -4.29 -8.18 -4.14
N VAL A 60 -4.36 -6.99 -4.73
CA VAL A 60 -3.30 -6.45 -5.59
C VAL A 60 -2.02 -6.15 -4.81
N SER A 61 -2.12 -5.66 -3.58
CA SER A 61 -0.94 -5.32 -2.75
C SER A 61 0.01 -6.51 -2.51
N PRO A 62 -0.44 -7.69 -2.02
CA PRO A 62 0.42 -8.86 -1.88
C PRO A 62 0.87 -9.44 -3.23
N LEU A 63 0.12 -9.19 -4.31
CA LEU A 63 0.50 -9.63 -5.66
C LEU A 63 1.68 -8.81 -6.21
N ILE A 64 1.64 -7.48 -6.05
CA ILE A 64 2.73 -6.57 -6.42
C ILE A 64 3.98 -6.93 -5.62
N GLU A 65 3.83 -7.23 -4.34
CA GLU A 65 4.94 -7.67 -3.50
C GLU A 65 5.60 -8.94 -4.05
N ARG A 66 4.80 -9.97 -4.35
CA ARG A 66 5.32 -11.26 -4.83
C ARG A 66 5.91 -11.23 -6.24
N ILE A 67 5.33 -10.45 -7.14
CA ILE A 67 5.70 -10.46 -8.56
C ILE A 67 6.78 -9.41 -8.86
N PHE A 68 6.60 -8.19 -8.37
CA PHE A 68 7.43 -7.03 -8.76
C PHE A 68 8.48 -6.67 -7.72
N LEU A 69 8.20 -6.88 -6.44
CA LEU A 69 9.07 -6.45 -5.33
C LEU A 69 9.81 -7.62 -4.67
N ARG A 70 9.84 -8.79 -5.30
CA ARG A 70 10.47 -9.99 -4.75
C ARG A 70 11.94 -9.79 -4.39
N THR A 71 12.65 -8.96 -5.15
CA THR A 71 14.06 -8.62 -4.94
C THR A 71 14.25 -7.25 -4.30
N TRP A 72 13.16 -6.52 -4.02
CA TRP A 72 13.25 -5.18 -3.45
C TRP A 72 13.44 -5.24 -1.93
N PRO A 73 14.44 -4.55 -1.36
CA PRO A 73 14.65 -4.56 0.09
C PRO A 73 13.53 -3.78 0.78
N ARG A 74 12.66 -4.52 1.49
CA ARG A 74 11.53 -3.95 2.25
C ARG A 74 11.98 -3.15 3.47
N TYR A 75 13.17 -3.44 3.98
CA TYR A 75 13.84 -2.70 5.04
C TYR A 75 15.17 -2.19 4.53
N ALA A 76 15.39 -0.88 4.64
CA ALA A 76 16.66 -0.25 4.30
C ALA A 76 17.28 0.37 5.57
N PRO A 77 18.61 0.28 5.75
CA PRO A 77 19.30 1.03 6.80
C PRO A 77 19.16 2.52 6.53
N THR A 78 18.98 3.31 7.59
CA THR A 78 18.99 4.78 7.48
C THR A 78 20.43 5.30 7.58
N ASP A 79 20.76 6.42 6.91
CA ASP A 79 22.13 6.96 6.89
C ASP A 79 22.71 7.28 8.29
N SER A 80 21.84 7.47 9.31
CA SER A 80 22.24 7.59 10.72
C SER A 80 22.98 6.36 11.28
N SER A 81 22.80 5.17 10.69
CA SER A 81 23.48 3.94 11.13
C SER A 81 24.86 3.75 10.49
N ARG A 82 25.25 4.60 9.52
CA ARG A 82 26.53 4.49 8.80
C ARG A 82 27.60 5.45 9.35
N SER A 83 27.22 6.33 10.28
CA SER A 83 28.09 7.33 10.92
C SER A 83 28.55 6.94 12.34
N GLN A 84 28.38 5.68 12.75
CA GLN A 84 28.94 5.11 13.99
C GLN A 84 29.99 4.06 13.69
#